data_AF-A0A8T5B2L6-F1
#
_entry.id   AF-A0A8T5B2L6-F1
#
_cell.length_a   1.000
_cell.length_b   1.000
_cell.length_c   1.000
_cell.angle_alpha   90.00
_cell.angle_beta   90.00
_cell.angle_gamma   90.00
#
_symmetry.space_group_name_H-M   'P 1'
#
loop_
_entity.id
_entity.type
_entity.pdbx_description
1 polymer ?
#
loop_
_entity_poly.entity_id
_entity_poly.type
_entity_poly.pdbx_seq_one_letter_code
_entity_poly.pdbx_strand_id
1 'polypeptide(L)'
;KNEISKLRNMAQSIMKEGDSKLNALCALLEEIMAEKETKVVIFTEYKDTLNYVIENLIQKRHPEWRNNILRLSSEEAADVNRFQEIKERFEKDSSARILFATDVVAEGVNLQVANILINYEIPWSLVKLEQRIGRVWRLGQKKLVKVYTLFMNNVADKAALEAMYRKLGNLKVARLKPRPFTGEEIFLYSEEGDVKDMMKVPAYAVTVEEKGKKKFKKITEAEAILTYIKENSAGLEKLIESIIKTKAEIEKEMYSKGILYMPKTRDEVENALACLGFKNTKELMLSLVDMLKSVSEFYGLNVKEEGNIVKVSRGSEMATTIENVNDIYGFLHVNTSPVSPYIVAYGEREGDLAIYKAIVKGGSKSETLYSEPVGIFMEDSQVLRGSELIETVSRALSNCIGVLGEEKAIELPLTCQADILSCLKQNIISLQSPLKNYMMRLESMGWRDSEIEWLNPSNIKVELSKPLGYIRFVKHSTPETLNISQKIKDEVEDKAVQIVLEKESEEGRIAVLVPESEHYDIKSVNIVSGEVRKIEVKGHAGSEVYGELTDPEMKLAEKERDNFWLYIVYDVLKENPKILRFRNPVETMNWKVFERVERRYIFWPKELPQTNHTV
;
A
#
# COMPACT_ATOMS: atom_id res chain seq x y z
N LYS A 1 19.18 -3.09 43.61
CA LYS A 1 20.18 -2.10 44.12
C LYS A 1 21.46 -2.10 43.27
N ASN A 2 22.13 -3.24 43.03
CA ASN A 2 23.36 -3.29 42.21
C ASN A 2 23.17 -2.82 40.74
N GLU A 3 22.07 -3.15 40.09
CA GLU A 3 21.81 -2.70 38.71
C GLU A 3 21.59 -1.18 38.62
N ILE A 4 20.85 -0.60 39.58
CA ILE A 4 20.64 0.85 39.66
C ILE A 4 21.97 1.57 39.88
N SER A 5 22.84 1.04 40.75
CA SER A 5 24.19 1.60 40.97
C SER A 5 25.06 1.50 39.70
N LYS A 6 24.95 0.40 38.94
CA LYS A 6 25.68 0.23 37.68
C LYS A 6 25.20 1.19 36.59
N LEU A 7 23.88 1.34 36.41
CA LEU A 7 23.29 2.32 35.50
C LEU A 7 23.64 3.76 35.90
N ARG A 8 23.64 4.07 37.20
CA ARG A 8 24.06 5.39 37.69
C ARG A 8 25.52 5.68 37.38
N ASN A 9 26.41 4.70 37.56
CA ASN A 9 27.83 4.86 37.26
C ASN A 9 28.08 5.00 35.74
N MET A 10 27.33 4.27 34.91
CA MET A 10 27.37 4.42 33.45
C MET A 10 26.89 5.81 33.02
N ALA A 11 25.75 6.27 33.56
CA ALA A 11 25.24 7.62 33.31
C ALA A 11 26.25 8.69 33.76
N GLN A 12 26.87 8.54 34.93
CA GLN A 12 27.92 9.44 35.42
C GLN A 12 29.17 9.45 34.54
N SER A 13 29.53 8.31 33.92
CA SER A 13 30.64 8.23 32.97
C SER A 13 30.32 8.99 31.68
N ILE A 14 29.12 8.80 31.13
CA ILE A 14 28.65 9.48 29.91
C ILE A 14 28.53 11.00 30.16
N MET A 15 28.03 11.40 31.33
CA MET A 15 27.95 12.82 31.71
C MET A 15 29.31 13.53 31.77
N LYS A 16 30.44 12.80 31.84
CA LYS A 16 31.79 13.40 31.74
C LYS A 16 32.18 13.75 30.31
N GLU A 17 31.61 13.10 29.31
CA GLU A 17 31.87 13.35 27.88
C GLU A 17 31.11 14.58 27.36
N GLY A 18 30.07 15.00 28.07
CA GLY A 18 29.27 16.19 27.77
C GLY A 18 27.84 15.86 27.36
N ASP A 19 26.96 16.87 27.40
CA ASP A 19 25.55 16.74 27.05
C ASP A 19 25.28 17.53 25.77
N SER A 20 25.17 16.81 24.65
CA SER A 20 24.99 17.41 23.32
C SER A 20 23.67 18.16 23.19
N LYS A 21 22.62 17.72 23.88
CA LYS A 21 21.31 18.39 23.88
C LYS A 21 21.35 19.69 24.67
N LEU A 22 22.03 19.68 25.82
CA LEU A 22 22.31 20.89 26.58
C LEU A 22 23.20 21.86 25.79
N ASN A 23 24.23 21.37 25.10
CA ASN A 23 25.09 22.22 24.26
C ASN A 23 24.29 22.89 23.14
N ALA A 24 23.40 22.15 22.46
CA ALA A 24 22.51 22.71 21.44
C ALA A 24 21.55 23.77 22.01
N LEU A 25 20.99 23.53 23.20
CA LEU A 25 20.17 24.54 23.88
C LEU A 25 21.00 25.79 24.20
N CYS A 26 22.23 25.65 24.70
CA CYS A 26 23.11 26.77 25.00
C CYS A 26 23.38 27.61 23.74
N ALA A 27 23.79 26.98 22.64
CA ALA A 27 24.06 27.67 21.38
C ALA A 27 22.82 28.43 20.86
N LEU A 28 21.64 27.81 20.94
CA LEU A 28 20.38 28.47 20.57
C LEU A 28 20.06 29.65 21.50
N LEU A 29 20.31 29.53 22.80
CA LEU A 29 20.11 30.62 23.74
C LEU A 29 21.10 31.76 23.56
N GLU A 30 22.37 31.47 23.22
CA GLU A 30 23.37 32.50 22.89
C GLU A 30 22.89 33.35 21.69
N GLU A 31 22.40 32.71 20.63
CA GLU A 31 21.82 33.39 19.46
C GLU A 31 20.59 34.23 19.85
N ILE A 32 19.66 33.66 20.61
CA ILE A 32 18.45 34.35 21.06
C ILE A 32 18.78 35.55 21.96
N MET A 33 19.77 35.40 22.84
CA MET A 33 20.17 36.44 23.78
C MET A 33 20.92 37.58 23.08
N ALA A 34 21.55 37.33 21.92
CA ALA A 34 22.15 38.37 21.09
C ALA A 34 21.11 39.30 20.45
N GLU A 35 19.92 38.79 20.09
CA GLU A 35 18.81 39.62 19.65
C GLU A 35 18.30 40.49 20.82
N LYS A 36 18.14 41.80 20.65
CA LYS A 36 17.59 42.67 21.70
C LYS A 36 16.06 42.50 21.77
N GLU A 37 15.49 42.55 22.98
CA GLU A 37 14.03 42.51 23.24
C GLU A 37 13.28 41.19 22.94
N THR A 38 13.98 40.05 22.90
CA THR A 38 13.34 38.73 22.84
C THR A 38 13.18 38.13 24.22
N LYS A 39 12.03 37.47 24.43
CA LYS A 39 11.76 36.64 25.62
C LYS A 39 11.45 35.22 25.16
N VAL A 40 12.04 34.26 25.84
CA VAL A 40 11.95 32.83 25.52
C VAL A 40 11.34 32.05 26.68
N VAL A 41 10.46 31.12 26.34
CA VAL A 41 9.91 30.14 27.27
C VAL A 41 10.45 28.76 26.89
N ILE A 42 11.02 28.06 27.87
CA ILE A 42 11.58 26.73 27.70
C ILE A 42 10.74 25.75 28.51
N PHE A 43 10.11 24.81 27.83
CA PHE A 43 9.29 23.77 28.43
C PHE A 43 10.08 22.48 28.65
N THR A 44 9.95 21.93 29.84
CA THR A 44 10.45 20.61 30.24
C THR A 44 9.27 19.76 30.72
N GLU A 45 9.33 18.44 30.54
CA GLU A 45 8.30 17.55 31.09
C GLU A 45 8.54 17.33 32.58
N TYR A 46 9.80 17.17 32.98
CA TYR A 46 10.19 16.89 34.35
C TYR A 46 10.89 18.07 35.02
N LYS A 47 10.53 18.30 36.29
CA LYS A 47 11.18 19.31 37.15
C LYS A 47 12.67 19.02 37.37
N ASP A 48 13.06 17.75 37.43
CA ASP A 48 14.46 17.37 37.60
C ASP A 48 15.29 17.78 36.37
N THR A 49 14.76 17.61 35.15
CA THR A 49 15.36 18.11 33.90
C THR A 49 15.48 19.63 33.94
N LEU A 50 14.42 20.33 34.36
CA LEU A 50 14.43 21.78 34.52
C LEU A 50 15.59 22.25 35.43
N ASN A 51 15.72 21.64 36.60
CA ASN A 51 16.76 21.98 37.57
C ASN A 51 18.14 21.71 37.01
N TYR A 52 18.33 20.53 36.43
CA TYR A 52 19.57 20.12 35.80
C TYR A 52 20.01 21.13 34.73
N VAL A 53 19.12 21.54 33.83
CA VAL A 53 19.46 22.49 32.75
C VAL A 53 19.83 23.87 33.33
N ILE A 54 19.05 24.40 34.27
CA ILE A 54 19.31 25.71 34.89
C ILE A 54 20.65 25.71 35.63
N GLU A 55 20.91 24.68 36.43
CA GLU A 55 22.15 24.56 37.20
C GLU A 55 23.37 24.50 36.29
N ASN A 56 23.34 23.66 35.25
CA ASN A 56 24.48 23.56 34.33
C ASN A 56 24.65 24.83 33.49
N LEU A 57 23.56 25.48 33.07
CA LEU A 57 23.62 26.73 32.31
C LEU A 57 24.26 27.85 33.14
N ILE A 58 23.83 28.04 34.40
CA ILE A 58 24.34 29.11 35.27
C ILE A 58 25.72 28.79 35.83
N GLN A 59 25.97 27.55 36.27
CA GLN A 59 27.22 27.21 36.97
C GLN A 59 28.39 26.94 36.01
N LYS A 60 28.13 26.39 34.81
CA LYS A 60 29.21 25.89 33.94
C LYS A 60 29.38 26.67 32.63
N ARG A 61 28.40 27.47 32.21
CA ARG A 61 28.42 28.13 30.90
C ARG A 61 28.27 29.66 31.00
N HIS A 62 27.14 30.14 31.53
CA HIS A 62 26.78 31.57 31.59
C HIS A 62 26.33 32.03 32.98
N PRO A 63 27.26 32.24 33.93
CA PRO A 63 26.93 32.79 35.25
C PRO A 63 26.24 34.16 35.19
N GLU A 64 26.53 34.95 34.16
CA GLU A 64 25.96 36.27 33.91
C GLU A 64 24.45 36.23 33.62
N TRP A 65 23.91 35.12 33.12
CA TRP A 65 22.48 34.97 32.84
C TRP A 65 21.63 34.68 34.07
N ARG A 66 22.24 34.53 35.26
CA ARG A 66 21.52 34.21 36.51
C ARG A 66 20.36 35.16 36.79
N ASN A 67 20.51 36.45 36.49
CA ASN A 67 19.46 37.45 36.70
C ASN A 67 18.44 37.51 35.55
N ASN A 68 18.75 36.92 34.39
CA ASN A 68 17.87 36.85 33.23
C ASN A 68 16.93 35.64 33.25
N ILE A 69 17.25 34.63 34.06
CA ILE A 69 16.54 33.34 34.13
C ILE A 69 15.52 33.33 35.25
N LEU A 70 14.29 32.93 34.91
CA LEU A 70 13.21 32.64 35.84
C LEU A 70 12.85 31.15 35.77
N ARG A 71 12.41 30.61 36.91
CA ARG A 71 12.01 29.22 37.09
C ARG A 71 10.57 29.16 37.54
N LEU A 72 9.77 28.33 36.89
CA LEU A 72 8.37 28.12 37.24
C LEU A 72 8.01 26.63 37.23
N SER A 73 8.14 26.01 38.41
CA SER A 73 7.76 24.62 38.66
C SER A 73 6.69 24.52 39.75
N SER A 74 6.30 23.30 40.11
CA SER A 74 5.33 23.07 41.20
C SER A 74 5.77 23.63 42.54
N GLU A 75 7.07 23.84 42.78
CA GLU A 75 7.59 24.46 44.01
C GLU A 75 7.28 25.95 44.06
N GLU A 76 7.58 26.70 42.99
CA GLU A 76 7.31 28.12 42.93
C GLU A 76 5.81 28.41 42.89
N ALA A 77 5.03 27.51 42.28
CA ALA A 77 3.57 27.64 42.20
C ALA A 77 2.84 27.38 43.52
N ALA A 78 3.47 26.66 44.46
CA ALA A 78 2.88 26.38 45.76
C ALA A 78 2.78 27.63 46.65
N ASP A 79 3.62 28.64 46.40
CA ASP A 79 3.58 29.94 47.05
C ASP A 79 2.96 30.98 46.11
N VAL A 80 1.75 31.43 46.43
CA VAL A 80 0.97 32.38 45.63
C VAL A 80 1.72 33.70 45.40
N ASN A 81 2.44 34.19 46.40
CA ASN A 81 3.17 35.45 46.28
C ASN A 81 4.35 35.29 45.32
N ARG A 82 5.10 34.20 45.45
CA ARG A 82 6.24 33.89 44.60
C ARG A 82 5.82 33.61 43.15
N PHE A 83 4.72 32.90 42.95
CA PHE A 83 4.13 32.67 41.63
C PHE A 83 3.78 33.99 40.93
N GLN A 84 3.11 34.90 41.65
CA GLN A 84 2.73 36.21 41.13
C GLN A 84 3.95 37.09 40.86
N GLU A 85 4.96 37.08 41.73
CA GLU A 85 6.22 37.81 41.55
C GLU A 85 6.94 37.37 40.26
N ILE A 86 7.07 36.06 40.04
CA ILE A 86 7.74 35.51 38.85
C ILE A 86 7.00 35.89 37.58
N LYS A 87 5.66 35.81 37.59
CA LYS A 87 4.83 36.22 36.47
C LYS A 87 5.00 37.71 36.16
N GLU A 88 4.87 38.57 37.16
CA GLU A 88 5.01 40.02 36.97
C GLU A 88 6.41 40.41 36.51
N ARG A 89 7.44 39.75 37.05
CA ARG A 89 8.82 39.96 36.63
C ARG A 89 9.00 39.50 35.18
N PHE A 90 8.54 38.31 34.80
CA PHE A 90 8.62 37.87 33.41
C PHE A 90 7.83 38.76 32.44
N GLU A 91 6.75 39.39 32.88
CA GLU A 91 5.97 40.31 32.04
C GLU A 91 6.65 41.68 31.93
N LYS A 92 7.02 42.32 33.04
CA LYS A 92 7.41 43.73 33.12
C LYS A 92 8.92 44.00 33.08
N ASP A 93 9.74 43.09 33.61
CA ASP A 93 11.19 43.26 33.69
C ASP A 93 11.83 42.89 32.34
N SER A 94 12.51 43.83 31.69
CA SER A 94 13.19 43.61 30.42
C SER A 94 14.46 42.77 30.55
N SER A 95 15.03 42.68 31.76
CA SER A 95 16.17 41.83 32.05
C SER A 95 15.78 40.36 32.21
N ALA A 96 14.55 40.06 32.66
CA ALA A 96 14.02 38.70 32.74
C ALA A 96 13.60 38.18 31.35
N ARG A 97 14.52 37.48 30.69
CA ARG A 97 14.39 37.07 29.28
C ARG A 97 14.12 35.60 29.07
N ILE A 98 14.52 34.74 30.00
CA ILE A 98 14.41 33.28 29.88
C ILE A 98 13.50 32.76 30.98
N LEU A 99 12.41 32.10 30.62
CA LEU A 99 11.54 31.41 31.58
C LEU A 99 11.59 29.90 31.34
N PHE A 100 12.09 29.16 32.31
CA PHE A 100 11.95 27.70 32.34
C PHE A 100 10.67 27.31 33.07
N ALA A 101 9.85 26.47 32.45
CA ALA A 101 8.60 26.02 33.03
C ALA A 101 8.32 24.53 32.81
N THR A 102 7.63 23.91 33.76
CA THR A 102 7.00 22.59 33.58
C THR A 102 5.56 22.74 33.10
N ASP A 103 5.06 21.76 32.34
CA ASP A 103 3.70 21.78 31.77
C ASP A 103 2.59 22.06 32.79
N VAL A 104 2.65 21.38 33.94
CA VAL A 104 1.59 21.40 34.97
C VAL A 104 1.34 22.81 35.52
N VAL A 105 2.36 23.66 35.50
CA VAL A 105 2.30 24.99 36.14
C VAL A 105 2.10 26.12 35.15
N ALA A 106 2.49 25.94 33.90
CA ALA A 106 2.23 26.93 32.86
C ALA A 106 0.77 26.91 32.36
N GLU A 107 -0.01 25.92 32.78
CA GLU A 107 -1.42 25.84 32.46
C GLU A 107 -2.19 27.01 33.12
N GLY A 108 -2.63 27.95 32.29
CA GLY A 108 -3.36 29.16 32.75
C GLY A 108 -2.51 30.42 32.84
N VAL A 109 -1.19 30.33 32.65
CA VAL A 109 -0.30 31.50 32.63
C VAL A 109 -0.35 32.18 31.25
N ASN A 110 -0.39 33.51 31.24
CA ASN A 110 -0.29 34.29 30.01
C ASN A 110 1.18 34.51 29.64
N LEU A 111 1.66 33.84 28.60
CA LEU A 111 3.07 33.88 28.19
C LEU A 111 3.27 34.64 26.86
N GLN A 112 2.29 35.45 26.46
CA GLN A 112 2.32 36.23 25.21
C GLN A 112 3.43 37.30 25.17
N VAL A 113 4.03 37.65 26.31
CA VAL A 113 5.21 38.53 26.34
C VAL A 113 6.44 37.88 25.70
N ALA A 114 6.46 36.55 25.63
CA ALA A 114 7.46 35.80 24.88
C ALA A 114 7.09 35.73 23.39
N ASN A 115 8.11 35.59 22.56
CA ASN A 115 7.95 35.34 21.13
C ASN A 115 8.74 34.12 20.67
N ILE A 116 9.42 33.43 21.60
CA ILE A 116 10.12 32.18 21.32
C ILE A 116 9.69 31.13 22.34
N LEU A 117 9.38 29.94 21.84
CA LEU A 117 9.07 28.77 22.64
C LEU A 117 10.05 27.65 22.29
N ILE A 118 10.68 27.05 23.29
CA ILE A 118 11.58 25.90 23.12
C ILE A 118 11.01 24.72 23.91
N ASN A 119 10.74 23.61 23.25
CA ASN A 119 10.46 22.33 23.90
C ASN A 119 11.79 21.61 24.08
N TYR A 120 12.30 21.55 25.30
CA TYR A 120 13.52 20.80 25.59
C TYR A 120 13.28 19.28 25.47
N GLU A 121 12.10 18.84 25.88
CA GLU A 121 11.60 17.47 25.70
C GLU A 121 10.29 17.49 24.95
N ILE A 122 10.08 16.46 24.14
CA ILE A 122 8.88 16.32 23.34
C ILE A 122 7.74 15.66 24.12
N PRO A 123 6.55 16.29 24.21
CA PRO A 123 5.41 15.62 24.80
C PRO A 123 4.91 14.52 23.86
N TRP A 124 4.54 13.36 24.41
CA TRP A 124 3.92 12.24 23.67
C TRP A 124 2.50 12.55 23.12
N SER A 125 1.97 13.75 23.41
CA SER A 125 0.64 14.22 23.05
C SER A 125 0.72 15.50 22.21
N LEU A 126 0.18 15.44 20.98
CA LEU A 126 0.06 16.60 20.09
C LEU A 126 -0.79 17.72 20.70
N VAL A 127 -1.82 17.35 21.47
CA VAL A 127 -2.70 18.32 22.15
C VAL A 127 -1.89 19.14 23.16
N LYS A 128 -0.95 18.52 23.88
CA LYS A 128 -0.08 19.24 24.83
C LYS A 128 0.84 20.23 24.09
N LEU A 129 1.41 19.83 22.95
CA LEU A 129 2.24 20.71 22.14
C LEU A 129 1.46 21.94 21.64
N GLU A 130 0.24 21.72 21.12
CA GLU A 130 -0.66 22.80 20.71
C GLU A 130 -0.99 23.74 21.87
N GLN A 131 -1.29 23.19 23.05
CA GLN A 131 -1.57 23.98 24.24
C GLN A 131 -0.38 24.84 24.66
N ARG A 132 0.86 24.31 24.57
CA ARG A 132 2.10 25.06 24.85
C ARG A 132 2.26 26.24 23.88
N ILE A 133 2.15 25.99 22.57
CA ILE A 133 2.22 27.03 21.54
C ILE A 133 1.15 28.09 21.77
N GLY A 134 -0.06 27.63 22.06
CA GLY A 134 -1.19 28.47 22.42
C GLY A 134 -1.00 29.27 23.72
N ARG A 135 0.09 29.14 24.50
CA ARG A 135 0.40 30.06 25.61
C ARG A 135 1.11 31.33 25.15
N VAL A 136 1.85 31.24 24.06
CA VAL A 136 2.67 32.31 23.49
C VAL A 136 1.99 32.94 22.28
N TRP A 137 1.34 32.10 21.45
CA TRP A 137 0.62 32.50 20.25
C TRP A 137 -0.89 32.57 20.53
N ARG A 138 -1.35 33.75 20.95
CA ARG A 138 -2.77 34.10 21.18
C ARG A 138 -3.11 35.46 20.56
N LEU A 139 -4.41 35.76 20.46
CA LEU A 139 -4.91 37.08 20.07
C LEU A 139 -4.28 38.17 20.95
N GLY A 140 -3.61 39.13 20.31
CA GLY A 140 -2.85 40.19 21.00
C GLY A 140 -1.34 40.10 20.81
N GLN A 141 -0.81 38.94 20.39
CA GLN A 141 0.59 38.78 20.04
C GLN A 141 0.94 39.56 18.76
N LYS A 142 1.96 40.44 18.85
CA LYS A 142 2.40 41.31 17.74
C LYS A 142 3.74 40.89 17.14
N LYS A 143 4.51 40.04 17.83
CA LYS A 143 5.81 39.53 17.38
C LYS A 143 5.63 38.17 16.70
N LEU A 144 6.50 37.87 15.73
CA LEU A 144 6.56 36.53 15.12
C LEU A 144 6.94 35.51 16.21
N VAL A 145 6.12 34.47 16.36
CA VAL A 145 6.37 33.40 17.33
C VAL A 145 7.21 32.31 16.67
N LYS A 146 8.42 32.07 17.18
CA LYS A 146 9.29 30.96 16.77
C LYS A 146 9.13 29.80 17.76
N VAL A 147 8.94 28.59 17.27
CA VAL A 147 8.80 27.37 18.09
C VAL A 147 9.91 26.39 17.73
N TYR A 148 10.74 26.03 18.70
CA TYR A 148 11.82 25.06 18.57
C TYR A 148 11.49 23.81 19.39
N THR A 149 11.83 22.63 18.89
CA THR A 149 11.71 21.38 19.65
C THR A 149 13.02 20.61 19.50
N LEU A 150 13.66 20.29 20.63
CA LEU A 150 14.97 19.64 20.64
C LEU A 150 14.83 18.12 20.64
N PHE A 151 15.53 17.49 19.71
CA PHE A 151 15.60 16.03 19.54
C PHE A 151 17.03 15.54 19.66
N MET A 152 17.21 14.36 20.23
CA MET A 152 18.44 13.60 20.12
C MET A 152 18.35 12.63 18.94
N ASN A 153 19.48 12.36 18.28
CA ASN A 153 19.58 11.32 17.26
C ASN A 153 19.63 9.92 17.91
N ASN A 154 18.55 9.54 18.60
CA ASN A 154 18.43 8.24 19.25
C ASN A 154 17.11 7.57 18.88
N VAL A 155 17.01 6.27 19.18
CA VAL A 155 15.83 5.45 18.82
C VAL A 155 14.56 5.95 19.50
N ALA A 156 14.64 6.46 20.73
CA ALA A 156 13.47 6.89 21.50
C ALA A 156 12.87 8.19 20.96
N ASP A 157 13.68 9.23 20.74
CA ASP A 157 13.28 10.51 20.18
C ASP A 157 12.78 10.35 18.74
N LYS A 158 13.43 9.46 17.94
CA LYS A 158 12.96 9.12 16.60
C LYS A 158 11.60 8.41 16.62
N ALA A 159 11.38 7.46 17.52
CA ALA A 159 10.10 6.79 17.67
C ALA A 159 8.98 7.76 18.11
N ALA A 160 9.29 8.71 19.01
CA ALA A 160 8.36 9.76 19.42
C ALA A 160 8.00 10.68 18.23
N LEU A 161 8.99 11.06 17.42
CA LEU A 161 8.81 11.86 16.21
C LEU A 161 7.93 11.15 15.17
N GLU A 162 8.22 9.88 14.89
CA GLU A 162 7.42 9.05 13.97
C GLU A 162 5.98 8.87 14.47
N ALA A 163 5.77 8.64 15.78
CA ALA A 163 4.44 8.51 16.36
C ALA A 163 3.62 9.79 16.23
N MET A 164 4.24 10.96 16.42
CA MET A 164 3.59 12.25 16.19
C MET A 164 3.25 12.49 14.71
N TYR A 165 4.20 12.24 13.79
CA TYR A 165 3.95 12.39 12.35
C TYR A 165 2.85 11.46 11.86
N ARG A 166 2.80 10.22 12.39
CA ARG A 166 1.72 9.28 12.11
C ARG A 166 0.38 9.81 12.61
N LYS A 167 0.32 10.36 13.83
CA LYS A 167 -0.90 11.01 14.36
C LYS A 167 -1.33 12.22 13.51
N LEU A 168 -0.39 13.05 13.06
CA LEU A 168 -0.66 14.17 12.14
C LEU A 168 -1.17 13.69 10.78
N GLY A 169 -0.57 12.64 10.22
CA GLY A 169 -1.02 11.99 9.00
C GLY A 169 -2.45 11.45 9.12
N ASN A 170 -2.75 10.77 10.23
CA ASN A 170 -4.08 10.24 10.50
C ASN A 170 -5.15 11.36 10.65
N LEU A 171 -4.80 12.47 11.30
CA LEU A 171 -5.70 13.64 11.40
C LEU A 171 -5.98 14.26 10.03
N LYS A 172 -4.96 14.32 9.15
CA LYS A 172 -5.10 14.79 7.76
C LYS A 172 -5.98 13.85 6.92
N VAL A 173 -5.84 12.54 7.08
CA VAL A 173 -6.69 11.52 6.42
C VAL A 173 -8.14 11.61 6.91
N ALA A 174 -8.36 11.93 8.19
CA ALA A 174 -9.69 12.14 8.77
C ALA A 174 -10.38 13.46 8.34
N ARG A 175 -9.81 14.22 7.39
CA ARG A 175 -10.28 15.54 6.91
C ARG A 175 -10.44 16.60 8.02
N LEU A 176 -9.88 16.36 9.20
CA LEU A 176 -9.74 17.39 10.23
C LEU A 176 -8.60 18.31 9.80
N LYS A 177 -8.79 19.63 9.77
CA LYS A 177 -7.75 20.60 9.40
C LYS A 177 -6.71 20.70 10.54
N PRO A 178 -5.54 20.04 10.49
CA PRO A 178 -4.55 20.21 11.54
C PRO A 178 -3.75 21.47 11.24
N ARG A 179 -3.56 22.36 12.22
CA ARG A 179 -2.58 23.44 12.11
C ARG A 179 -1.17 22.82 12.16
N PRO A 180 -0.17 23.29 11.39
CA PRO A 180 1.19 22.78 11.54
C PRO A 180 1.78 23.25 12.87
N PHE A 181 2.19 22.29 13.71
CA PHE A 181 2.64 22.55 15.08
C PHE A 181 4.15 22.66 15.26
N THR A 182 4.96 22.32 14.25
CA THR A 182 6.42 22.18 14.42
C THR A 182 7.24 23.38 13.93
N GLY A 183 6.60 24.48 13.50
CA GLY A 183 7.32 25.55 12.80
C GLY A 183 7.75 25.11 11.39
N GLU A 184 7.94 26.08 10.50
CA GLU A 184 8.13 25.88 9.06
C GLU A 184 9.54 25.38 8.67
N GLU A 185 10.49 25.19 9.60
CA GLU A 185 11.88 24.79 9.31
C GLU A 185 12.45 23.80 10.35
N ILE A 186 13.09 22.71 9.89
CA ILE A 186 13.84 21.73 10.72
C ILE A 186 15.32 22.07 10.62
N PHE A 187 15.95 22.43 11.75
CA PHE A 187 17.41 22.60 11.85
C PHE A 187 18.02 21.31 12.40
N LEU A 188 18.87 20.66 11.59
CA LEU A 188 19.70 19.53 12.03
C LEU A 188 21.08 20.09 12.39
N TYR A 189 21.49 19.94 13.64
CA TYR A 189 22.86 20.22 14.08
C TYR A 189 23.63 18.90 14.11
N SER A 190 24.72 18.81 13.34
CA SER A 190 25.72 17.76 13.43
C SER A 190 27.04 18.43 13.79
N GLU A 191 27.66 18.05 14.91
CA GLU A 191 29.07 18.34 15.13
C GLU A 191 29.85 17.39 14.22
N GLU A 192 30.15 17.82 12.99
CA GLU A 192 31.32 17.44 12.18
C GLU A 192 31.16 17.95 10.73
N GLY A 193 32.15 18.70 10.25
CA GLY A 193 32.60 18.72 8.85
C GLY A 193 31.77 19.48 7.80
N ASP A 194 32.36 20.56 7.28
CA ASP A 194 32.13 21.18 5.97
C ASP A 194 30.78 21.85 5.66
N VAL A 195 30.74 23.12 6.04
CA VAL A 195 29.83 24.16 5.56
C VAL A 195 30.17 24.52 4.10
N LYS A 196 29.64 23.76 3.12
CA LYS A 196 29.47 24.19 1.72
C LYS A 196 28.66 23.15 0.95
N ASP A 197 27.33 23.19 1.12
CA ASP A 197 26.32 22.95 0.07
C ASP A 197 24.93 22.79 0.70
N MET A 198 24.37 23.90 1.20
CA MET A 198 22.93 23.99 1.42
C MET A 198 22.26 24.30 0.08
N MET A 199 21.89 23.27 -0.70
CA MET A 199 20.90 23.48 -1.76
C MET A 199 19.55 23.82 -1.14
N LYS A 200 19.24 25.12 -1.08
CA LYS A 200 17.91 25.64 -0.76
C LYS A 200 16.97 25.35 -1.93
N VAL A 201 16.05 24.40 -1.77
CA VAL A 201 14.82 24.37 -2.56
C VAL A 201 13.72 24.97 -1.68
N PRO A 202 13.19 26.17 -1.96
CA PRO A 202 12.03 26.66 -1.27
C PRO A 202 10.80 25.86 -1.71
N ALA A 203 10.11 25.24 -0.77
CA ALA A 203 8.73 24.87 -0.99
C ALA A 203 7.94 26.19 -1.16
N TYR A 204 7.42 26.42 -2.37
CA TYR A 204 6.49 27.50 -2.73
C TYR A 204 7.10 28.91 -2.82
N ALA A 205 7.56 29.27 -4.02
CA ALA A 205 7.82 30.66 -4.41
C ALA A 205 6.70 31.16 -5.34
N VAL A 206 6.40 32.46 -5.29
CA VAL A 206 5.49 33.17 -6.18
C VAL A 206 6.19 34.32 -6.88
N THR A 207 5.86 34.55 -8.15
CA THR A 207 6.43 35.64 -8.95
C THR A 207 5.66 36.93 -8.70
N VAL A 208 6.32 37.95 -8.14
CA VAL A 208 5.74 39.30 -7.98
C VAL A 208 6.50 40.28 -8.86
N GLU A 209 5.77 41.11 -9.62
CA GLU A 209 6.34 42.23 -10.37
C GLU A 209 6.43 43.47 -9.48
N GLU A 210 7.64 43.77 -9.01
CA GLU A 210 7.95 45.05 -8.36
C GLU A 210 8.91 45.85 -9.24
N LYS A 211 8.50 47.07 -9.62
CA LYS A 211 9.32 48.02 -10.39
C LYS A 211 9.97 47.41 -11.66
N GLY A 212 9.20 46.61 -12.41
CA GLY A 212 9.65 46.04 -13.69
C GLY A 212 10.67 44.90 -13.59
N LYS A 213 10.97 44.39 -12.38
CA LYS A 213 11.78 43.18 -12.18
C LYS A 213 10.94 42.10 -11.50
N LYS A 214 10.88 40.91 -12.12
CA LYS A 214 10.26 39.72 -11.53
C LYS A 214 11.11 39.24 -10.35
N LYS A 215 10.52 39.17 -9.16
CA LYS A 215 11.15 38.57 -7.97
C LYS A 215 10.34 37.38 -7.48
N PHE A 216 11.03 36.33 -7.09
CA PHE A 216 10.46 35.19 -6.38
C PHE A 216 10.24 35.56 -4.91
N LYS A 217 9.00 35.50 -4.46
CA LYS A 217 8.58 35.73 -3.08
C LYS A 217 8.17 34.39 -2.47
N LYS A 218 8.83 33.96 -1.39
CA LYS A 218 8.46 32.75 -0.63
C LYS A 218 7.08 32.99 -0.01
N ILE A 219 6.15 32.06 -0.19
CA ILE A 219 4.82 32.15 0.42
C ILE A 219 4.74 31.21 1.61
N THR A 220 4.36 31.77 2.76
CA THR A 220 4.09 31.04 4.00
C THR A 220 2.59 30.83 4.19
N GLU A 221 2.20 29.88 5.03
CA GLU A 221 0.78 29.71 5.41
C GLU A 221 0.26 30.98 6.12
N ALA A 222 1.12 31.66 6.88
CA ALA A 222 0.82 32.95 7.50
C ALA A 222 0.46 34.02 6.46
N GLU A 223 1.16 34.09 5.32
CA GLU A 223 0.82 35.01 4.24
C GLU A 223 -0.48 34.63 3.54
N ALA A 224 -0.77 33.34 3.34
CA ALA A 224 -2.04 32.91 2.79
C ALA A 224 -3.23 33.29 3.70
N ILE A 225 -3.07 33.13 5.02
CA ILE A 225 -4.06 33.56 6.02
C ILE A 225 -4.21 35.09 6.03
N LEU A 226 -3.10 35.83 5.98
CA LEU A 226 -3.14 37.30 5.93
C LEU A 226 -3.79 37.83 4.65
N THR A 227 -3.54 37.19 3.50
CA THR A 227 -4.19 37.51 2.23
C THR A 227 -5.69 37.24 2.31
N TYR A 228 -6.10 36.10 2.89
CA TYR A 228 -7.51 35.82 3.12
C TYR A 228 -8.18 36.85 4.06
N ILE A 229 -7.51 37.25 5.13
CA ILE A 229 -8.04 38.27 6.05
C ILE A 229 -8.19 39.65 5.36
N LYS A 230 -7.26 40.01 4.47
CA LYS A 230 -7.27 41.31 3.79
C LYS A 230 -8.20 41.38 2.59
N GLU A 231 -8.26 40.30 1.81
CA GLU A 231 -8.85 40.28 0.47
C GLU A 231 -9.91 39.17 0.30
N ASN A 232 -10.28 38.49 1.40
CA ASN A 232 -11.25 37.39 1.42
C ASN A 232 -10.87 36.24 0.46
N SER A 233 -11.85 35.43 0.05
CA SER A 233 -11.64 34.31 -0.88
C SER A 233 -10.98 34.72 -2.20
N ALA A 234 -11.28 35.91 -2.71
CA ALA A 234 -10.75 36.41 -3.98
C ALA A 234 -9.22 36.65 -3.94
N GLY A 235 -8.68 37.11 -2.80
CA GLY A 235 -7.23 37.25 -2.64
C GLY A 235 -6.51 35.91 -2.54
N LEU A 236 -7.14 34.93 -1.89
CA LEU A 236 -6.59 33.58 -1.79
C LEU A 236 -6.60 32.88 -3.16
N GLU A 237 -7.64 33.07 -3.97
CA GLU A 237 -7.70 32.57 -5.35
C GLU A 237 -6.57 33.14 -6.21
N LYS A 238 -6.35 34.46 -6.19
CA LYS A 238 -5.22 35.09 -6.89
C LYS A 238 -3.86 34.58 -6.41
N LEU A 239 -3.73 34.31 -5.11
CA LEU A 239 -2.51 33.74 -4.54
C LEU A 239 -2.26 32.33 -5.05
N ILE A 240 -3.29 31.49 -5.06
CA ILE A 240 -3.24 30.11 -5.55
C ILE A 240 -2.91 30.09 -7.04
N GLU A 241 -3.57 30.92 -7.85
CA GLU A 241 -3.26 31.06 -9.28
C GLU A 241 -1.79 31.44 -9.51
N SER A 242 -1.26 32.35 -8.68
CA SER A 242 0.13 32.77 -8.75
C SER A 242 1.11 31.65 -8.32
N ILE A 243 0.77 30.86 -7.29
CA ILE A 243 1.55 29.68 -6.88
C ILE A 243 1.58 28.63 -7.98
N ILE A 244 0.43 28.33 -8.59
CA ILE A 244 0.33 27.37 -9.70
C ILE A 244 1.17 27.85 -10.88
N LYS A 245 1.08 29.14 -11.22
CA LYS A 245 1.85 29.75 -12.31
C LYS A 245 3.35 29.70 -12.04
N THR A 246 3.80 30.04 -10.83
CA THR A 246 5.23 29.99 -10.48
C THR A 246 5.75 28.57 -10.38
N LYS A 247 4.95 27.62 -9.86
CA LYS A 247 5.29 26.20 -9.91
C LYS A 247 5.50 25.76 -11.37
N ALA A 248 4.60 26.11 -12.29
CA ALA A 248 4.74 25.78 -13.70
C ALA A 248 5.97 26.46 -14.35
N GLU A 249 6.30 27.70 -13.97
CA GLU A 249 7.52 28.39 -14.42
C GLU A 249 8.80 27.72 -13.90
N ILE A 250 8.85 27.34 -12.61
CA ILE A 250 9.97 26.61 -12.00
C ILE A 250 10.12 25.23 -12.64
N GLU A 251 9.02 24.51 -12.82
CA GLU A 251 9.02 23.23 -13.52
C GLU A 251 9.56 23.41 -14.94
N LYS A 252 9.09 24.42 -15.70
CA LYS A 252 9.61 24.75 -17.04
C LYS A 252 11.10 25.09 -17.05
N GLU A 253 11.58 25.80 -16.04
CA GLU A 253 13.00 26.13 -15.89
C GLU A 253 13.84 24.91 -15.49
N MET A 254 13.34 24.07 -14.59
CA MET A 254 13.96 22.79 -14.24
C MET A 254 13.95 21.82 -15.43
N TYR A 255 12.93 21.84 -16.28
CA TYR A 255 12.88 21.09 -17.53
C TYR A 255 13.92 21.60 -18.53
N SER A 256 14.01 22.91 -18.75
CA SER A 256 14.99 23.50 -19.68
C SER A 256 16.44 23.27 -19.23
N LYS A 257 16.67 23.21 -17.92
CA LYS A 257 17.97 22.86 -17.31
C LYS A 257 18.20 21.34 -17.18
N GLY A 258 17.17 20.53 -17.42
CA GLY A 258 17.24 19.07 -17.37
C GLY A 258 17.40 18.48 -15.97
N ILE A 259 16.90 19.17 -14.94
CA ILE A 259 16.98 18.83 -13.51
C ILE A 259 15.81 17.92 -13.08
N LEU A 260 14.63 18.03 -13.68
CA LEU A 260 13.52 17.11 -13.43
C LEU A 260 13.53 16.00 -14.50
N TYR A 261 13.63 14.74 -14.05
CA TYR A 261 13.41 13.57 -14.91
C TYR A 261 11.91 13.25 -14.92
N MET A 262 11.28 13.50 -16.06
CA MET A 262 9.97 12.98 -16.44
C MET A 262 10.20 12.22 -17.75
N PRO A 263 9.46 11.13 -18.04
CA PRO A 263 9.53 10.49 -19.36
C PRO A 263 9.32 11.56 -20.44
N LYS A 264 10.38 11.93 -21.16
CA LYS A 264 10.39 13.09 -22.07
C LYS A 264 9.73 12.77 -23.39
N THR A 265 9.58 11.48 -23.67
CA THR A 265 9.04 10.97 -24.92
C THR A 265 8.01 9.88 -24.64
N ARG A 266 7.09 9.73 -25.58
CA ARG A 266 6.18 8.59 -25.63
C ARG A 266 6.96 7.27 -25.56
N ASP A 267 8.10 7.21 -26.23
CA ASP A 267 8.98 6.03 -26.26
C ASP A 267 9.52 5.66 -24.87
N GLU A 268 9.87 6.63 -24.01
CA GLU A 268 10.31 6.34 -22.63
C GLU A 268 9.18 5.72 -21.79
N VAL A 269 7.93 6.17 -21.97
CA VAL A 269 6.76 5.59 -21.31
C VAL A 269 6.46 4.19 -21.87
N GLU A 270 6.46 4.04 -23.18
CA GLU A 270 6.21 2.76 -23.85
C GLU A 270 7.30 1.72 -23.52
N ASN A 271 8.58 2.13 -23.41
CA ASN A 271 9.67 1.26 -22.96
C ASN A 271 9.50 0.81 -21.50
N ALA A 272 9.05 1.70 -20.62
CA ALA A 272 8.77 1.35 -19.24
C ALA A 272 7.57 0.39 -19.13
N LEU A 273 6.53 0.60 -19.93
CA LEU A 273 5.38 -0.31 -20.05
C LEU A 273 5.78 -1.66 -20.65
N ALA A 274 6.70 -1.69 -21.61
CA ALA A 274 7.20 -2.92 -22.22
C ALA A 274 7.91 -3.81 -21.19
N CYS A 275 8.60 -3.21 -20.22
CA CYS A 275 9.18 -3.95 -19.09
C CYS A 275 8.14 -4.65 -18.21
N LEU A 276 6.87 -4.23 -18.29
CA LEU A 276 5.72 -4.82 -17.57
C LEU A 276 4.89 -5.75 -18.46
N GLY A 277 5.30 -5.96 -19.72
CA GLY A 277 4.57 -6.80 -20.69
C GLY A 277 3.44 -6.07 -21.42
N PHE A 278 3.51 -4.74 -21.58
CA PHE A 278 2.54 -3.97 -22.37
C PHE A 278 3.26 -3.17 -23.46
N LYS A 279 2.78 -3.20 -24.70
CA LYS A 279 3.42 -2.45 -25.80
C LYS A 279 3.20 -0.96 -25.68
N ASN A 280 2.04 -0.53 -25.18
CA ASN A 280 1.68 0.88 -25.03
C ASN A 280 0.53 1.08 -24.05
N THR A 281 0.25 2.34 -23.72
CA THR A 281 -0.81 2.73 -22.77
C THR A 281 -2.21 2.31 -23.23
N LYS A 282 -2.46 2.27 -24.56
CA LYS A 282 -3.76 1.88 -25.10
C LYS A 282 -4.03 0.39 -24.86
N GLU A 283 -3.05 -0.48 -25.12
CA GLU A 283 -3.14 -1.91 -24.83
C GLU A 283 -3.37 -2.16 -23.33
N LEU A 284 -2.62 -1.48 -22.46
CA LEU A 284 -2.83 -1.58 -21.01
C LEU A 284 -4.27 -1.24 -20.61
N MET A 285 -4.80 -0.11 -21.07
CA MET A 285 -6.16 0.31 -20.73
C MET A 285 -7.21 -0.66 -21.27
N LEU A 286 -7.05 -1.14 -22.52
CA LEU A 286 -7.95 -2.13 -23.11
C LEU A 286 -7.95 -3.44 -22.31
N SER A 287 -6.77 -4.00 -22.00
CA SER A 287 -6.66 -5.23 -21.22
C SER A 287 -7.32 -5.11 -19.84
N LEU A 288 -7.16 -3.97 -19.16
CA LEU A 288 -7.79 -3.74 -17.86
C LEU A 288 -9.31 -3.57 -17.96
N VAL A 289 -9.80 -2.90 -19.00
CA VAL A 289 -11.24 -2.78 -19.27
C VAL A 289 -11.84 -4.15 -19.58
N ASP A 290 -11.17 -4.97 -20.39
CA ASP A 290 -11.63 -6.32 -20.73
C ASP A 290 -11.67 -7.21 -19.48
N MET A 291 -10.67 -7.10 -18.61
CA MET A 291 -10.71 -7.75 -17.30
C MET A 291 -11.90 -7.27 -16.45
N LEU A 292 -12.15 -5.96 -16.40
CA LEU A 292 -13.26 -5.38 -15.66
C LEU A 292 -14.62 -5.89 -16.18
N LYS A 293 -14.76 -6.04 -17.51
CA LYS A 293 -15.95 -6.66 -18.14
C LYS A 293 -16.08 -8.12 -17.72
N SER A 294 -15.02 -8.92 -17.81
CA SER A 294 -15.03 -10.34 -17.43
C SER A 294 -15.39 -10.56 -15.96
N VAL A 295 -15.01 -9.64 -15.06
CA VAL A 295 -15.38 -9.74 -13.64
C VAL A 295 -16.68 -9.03 -13.27
N SER A 296 -17.26 -8.24 -14.17
CA SER A 296 -18.37 -7.33 -13.87
C SER A 296 -19.56 -8.05 -13.23
N GLU A 297 -19.95 -9.22 -13.76
CA GLU A 297 -21.05 -10.03 -13.22
C GLU A 297 -20.80 -10.52 -11.79
N PHE A 298 -19.58 -10.99 -11.51
CA PHE A 298 -19.22 -11.49 -10.18
C PHE A 298 -19.26 -10.38 -9.12
N TYR A 299 -19.01 -9.14 -9.54
CA TYR A 299 -18.97 -7.98 -8.68
C TYR A 299 -20.27 -7.15 -8.72
N GLY A 300 -21.29 -7.57 -9.47
CA GLY A 300 -22.53 -6.83 -9.64
C GLY A 300 -22.34 -5.45 -10.30
N LEU A 301 -21.35 -5.33 -11.18
CA LEU A 301 -21.03 -4.11 -11.92
C LEU A 301 -21.78 -4.09 -13.25
N ASN A 302 -22.24 -2.91 -13.66
CA ASN A 302 -22.79 -2.66 -14.98
C ASN A 302 -21.77 -1.85 -15.78
N VAL A 303 -21.23 -2.46 -16.83
CA VAL A 303 -20.24 -1.83 -17.72
C VAL A 303 -20.93 -1.51 -19.05
N LYS A 304 -20.96 -0.23 -19.44
CA LYS A 304 -21.53 0.26 -20.70
C LYS A 304 -20.46 0.92 -21.55
N GLU A 305 -20.45 0.61 -22.83
CA GLU A 305 -19.59 1.27 -23.82
C GLU A 305 -20.43 2.21 -24.68
N GLU A 306 -20.09 3.49 -24.66
CA GLU A 306 -20.66 4.54 -25.52
C GLU A 306 -19.54 5.09 -26.41
N GLY A 307 -19.30 4.41 -27.54
CA GLY A 307 -18.20 4.73 -28.45
C GLY A 307 -16.84 4.40 -27.83
N ASN A 308 -15.99 5.42 -27.61
CA ASN A 308 -14.68 5.26 -26.94
C ASN A 308 -14.74 5.42 -25.41
N ILE A 309 -15.93 5.64 -24.85
CA ILE A 309 -16.12 5.94 -23.44
C ILE A 309 -16.68 4.70 -22.75
N VAL A 310 -16.00 4.23 -21.71
CA VAL A 310 -16.45 3.13 -20.87
C VAL A 310 -17.02 3.71 -19.58
N LYS A 311 -18.26 3.36 -19.24
CA LYS A 311 -18.94 3.77 -18.01
C LYS A 311 -19.24 2.57 -17.14
N VAL A 312 -18.98 2.67 -15.85
CA VAL A 312 -19.13 1.58 -14.88
C VAL A 312 -19.97 2.04 -13.69
N SER A 313 -20.97 1.27 -13.29
CA SER A 313 -21.77 1.52 -12.09
C SER A 313 -21.94 0.26 -11.25
N ARG A 314 -22.18 0.42 -9.94
CA ARG A 314 -22.53 -0.68 -9.03
C ARG A 314 -23.99 -0.51 -8.61
N GLY A 315 -24.87 -1.41 -9.04
CA GLY A 315 -26.31 -1.31 -8.78
C GLY A 315 -26.91 0.02 -9.26
N SER A 316 -27.50 0.79 -8.35
CA SER A 316 -28.16 2.09 -8.61
C SER A 316 -27.23 3.31 -8.45
N GLU A 317 -25.92 3.11 -8.25
CA GLU A 317 -24.96 4.21 -8.15
C GLU A 317 -24.80 4.95 -9.48
N MET A 318 -24.37 6.22 -9.40
CA MET A 318 -24.10 7.03 -10.58
C MET A 318 -22.93 6.42 -11.37
N ALA A 319 -23.10 6.25 -12.68
CA ALA A 319 -22.07 5.66 -13.52
C ALA A 319 -20.81 6.55 -13.56
N THR A 320 -19.67 5.92 -13.32
CA THR A 320 -18.35 6.56 -13.38
C THR A 320 -17.73 6.29 -14.74
N THR A 321 -17.23 7.33 -15.39
CA THR A 321 -16.46 7.18 -16.63
C THR A 321 -15.06 6.70 -16.31
N ILE A 322 -14.59 5.67 -17.01
CA ILE A 322 -13.22 5.17 -16.91
C ILE A 322 -12.33 6.00 -17.84
N GLU A 323 -11.51 6.86 -17.27
CA GLU A 323 -10.54 7.69 -18.00
C GLU A 323 -9.10 7.26 -17.70
N ASN A 324 -8.87 6.68 -16.53
CA ASN A 324 -7.54 6.29 -16.07
C ASN A 324 -7.57 4.98 -15.25
N VAL A 325 -6.40 4.45 -14.96
CA VAL A 325 -6.23 3.18 -14.25
C VAL A 325 -6.81 3.23 -12.82
N ASN A 326 -6.79 4.38 -12.14
CA ASN A 326 -7.32 4.49 -10.77
C ASN A 326 -8.85 4.33 -10.73
N ASP A 327 -9.55 4.74 -11.79
CA ASP A 327 -10.99 4.58 -11.90
C ASP A 327 -11.36 3.09 -11.86
N ILE A 328 -10.55 2.23 -12.48
CA ILE A 328 -10.73 0.77 -12.49
C ILE A 328 -10.45 0.17 -11.10
N TYR A 329 -9.36 0.58 -10.43
CA TYR A 329 -9.02 0.07 -9.10
C TYR A 329 -10.11 0.30 -8.06
N GLY A 330 -10.84 1.42 -8.16
CA GLY A 330 -11.96 1.72 -7.26
C GLY A 330 -13.07 0.66 -7.26
N PHE A 331 -13.25 -0.06 -8.38
CA PHE A 331 -14.29 -1.08 -8.52
C PHE A 331 -13.84 -2.49 -8.11
N LEU A 332 -12.53 -2.77 -8.12
CA LEU A 332 -11.96 -4.11 -7.91
C LEU A 332 -11.55 -4.40 -6.46
N HIS A 333 -11.75 -3.48 -5.52
CA HIS A 333 -11.39 -3.70 -4.12
C HIS A 333 -12.24 -4.79 -3.44
N VAL A 334 -11.59 -5.88 -3.02
CA VAL A 334 -12.16 -6.95 -2.19
C VAL A 334 -11.22 -7.31 -1.05
N ASN A 335 -11.78 -7.58 0.12
CA ASN A 335 -11.10 -8.32 1.19
C ASN A 335 -10.99 -9.78 0.78
N THR A 336 -9.81 -10.24 0.37
CA THR A 336 -9.60 -11.64 -0.03
C THR A 336 -9.29 -12.53 1.18
N SER A 337 -9.94 -13.69 1.23
CA SER A 337 -9.51 -14.84 2.02
C SER A 337 -8.34 -15.55 1.31
N PRO A 338 -7.41 -16.19 2.03
CA PRO A 338 -6.13 -16.68 1.51
C PRO A 338 -6.21 -18.03 0.77
N VAL A 339 -7.31 -18.32 0.07
CA VAL A 339 -7.45 -19.59 -0.67
C VAL A 339 -6.94 -19.38 -2.10
N SER A 340 -6.01 -20.21 -2.56
CA SER A 340 -5.56 -20.26 -3.96
C SER A 340 -6.56 -21.09 -4.78
N PRO A 341 -7.46 -20.48 -5.57
CA PRO A 341 -8.48 -21.23 -6.29
C PRO A 341 -7.87 -22.03 -7.43
N TYR A 342 -8.53 -23.13 -7.79
CA TYR A 342 -8.20 -23.91 -8.98
C TYR A 342 -9.41 -23.89 -9.92
N ILE A 343 -9.37 -23.01 -10.91
CA ILE A 343 -10.47 -22.76 -11.85
C ILE A 343 -10.36 -23.72 -13.02
N VAL A 344 -11.47 -24.23 -13.53
CA VAL A 344 -11.54 -24.96 -14.80
C VAL A 344 -12.27 -24.07 -15.81
N ALA A 345 -11.69 -23.90 -16.99
CA ALA A 345 -12.28 -23.06 -18.04
C ALA A 345 -12.05 -23.65 -19.43
N TYR A 346 -12.89 -23.27 -20.38
CA TYR A 346 -12.63 -23.62 -21.78
C TYR A 346 -11.51 -22.75 -22.37
N GLY A 347 -10.62 -23.38 -23.14
CA GLY A 347 -9.52 -22.73 -23.82
C GLY A 347 -9.21 -23.35 -25.17
N GLU A 348 -8.51 -22.59 -26.03
CA GLU A 348 -7.99 -23.08 -27.32
C GLU A 348 -6.88 -24.11 -27.13
N ARG A 349 -6.17 -24.00 -26.01
CA ARG A 349 -5.07 -24.87 -25.60
C ARG A 349 -5.49 -25.63 -24.34
N GLU A 350 -5.23 -26.93 -24.30
CA GLU A 350 -5.35 -27.71 -23.04
C GLU A 350 -4.11 -27.54 -22.19
N GLY A 351 -4.30 -27.43 -20.88
CA GLY A 351 -3.21 -27.38 -19.92
C GLY A 351 -3.51 -26.62 -18.64
N ASP A 352 -2.57 -26.65 -17.70
CA ASP A 352 -2.63 -25.95 -16.43
C ASP A 352 -1.80 -24.67 -16.48
N LEU A 353 -2.44 -23.54 -16.17
CA LEU A 353 -1.80 -22.25 -15.97
C LEU A 353 -1.72 -21.95 -14.47
N ALA A 354 -0.52 -21.90 -13.92
CA ALA A 354 -0.26 -21.50 -12.54
C ALA A 354 0.06 -20.01 -12.45
N ILE A 355 -0.61 -19.28 -11.57
CA ILE A 355 -0.41 -17.83 -11.41
C ILE A 355 0.36 -17.57 -10.12
N TYR A 356 1.52 -16.92 -10.22
CA TYR A 356 2.38 -16.58 -9.09
C TYR A 356 2.45 -15.07 -8.90
N LYS A 357 2.76 -14.61 -7.69
CA LYS A 357 3.22 -13.24 -7.47
C LYS A 357 4.74 -13.23 -7.45
N ALA A 358 5.34 -12.63 -8.47
CA ALA A 358 6.76 -12.35 -8.45
C ALA A 358 7.03 -11.07 -7.65
N ILE A 359 7.98 -11.13 -6.73
CA ILE A 359 8.31 -10.07 -5.79
C ILE A 359 9.78 -9.72 -5.99
N VAL A 360 10.05 -8.46 -6.25
CA VAL A 360 11.42 -7.96 -6.34
C VAL A 360 11.75 -7.15 -5.10
N LYS A 361 12.83 -7.55 -4.45
CA LYS A 361 13.36 -6.94 -3.24
C LYS A 361 14.72 -6.29 -3.51
N GLY A 362 15.02 -5.24 -2.77
CA GLY A 362 16.35 -4.64 -2.80
C GLY A 362 16.67 -3.80 -1.56
N GLY A 363 17.90 -3.29 -1.55
CA GLY A 363 18.48 -2.61 -0.40
C GLY A 363 18.96 -3.57 0.70
N SER A 364 19.67 -3.03 1.69
CA SER A 364 20.23 -3.79 2.81
C SER A 364 19.17 -4.43 3.72
N LYS A 365 17.94 -3.91 3.70
CA LYS A 365 16.80 -4.40 4.50
C LYS A 365 15.86 -5.34 3.76
N SER A 366 16.15 -5.72 2.51
CA SER A 366 15.30 -6.60 1.69
C SER A 366 13.86 -6.09 1.56
N GLU A 367 13.71 -4.79 1.30
CA GLU A 367 12.40 -4.16 1.12
C GLU A 367 11.82 -4.55 -0.24
N THR A 368 10.51 -4.79 -0.29
CA THR A 368 9.80 -5.03 -1.57
C THR A 368 9.77 -3.75 -2.37
N LEU A 369 10.47 -3.75 -3.50
CA LEU A 369 10.51 -2.63 -4.44
C LEU A 369 9.33 -2.67 -5.39
N TYR A 370 8.98 -3.88 -5.83
CA TYR A 370 8.06 -4.12 -6.93
C TYR A 370 7.49 -5.54 -6.84
N SER A 371 6.26 -5.75 -7.32
CA SER A 371 5.71 -7.09 -7.49
C SER A 371 4.67 -7.13 -8.59
N GLU A 372 4.57 -8.25 -9.30
CA GLU A 372 3.61 -8.46 -10.38
C GLU A 372 3.09 -9.90 -10.43
N PRO A 373 1.91 -10.14 -11.01
CA PRO A 373 1.46 -11.48 -11.34
C PRO A 373 2.21 -12.03 -12.57
N VAL A 374 2.56 -13.31 -12.51
CA VAL A 374 3.19 -14.06 -13.60
C VAL A 374 2.44 -15.38 -13.77
N GLY A 375 1.98 -15.67 -14.97
CA GLY A 375 1.36 -16.96 -15.31
C GLY A 375 2.37 -17.90 -15.93
N ILE A 376 2.25 -19.19 -15.65
CA ILE A 376 3.16 -20.22 -16.17
C ILE A 376 2.34 -21.40 -16.64
N PHE A 377 2.41 -21.71 -17.94
CA PHE A 377 1.86 -22.94 -18.48
C PHE A 377 2.74 -24.12 -18.08
N MET A 378 2.16 -25.11 -17.43
CA MET A 378 2.91 -26.21 -16.84
C MET A 378 3.41 -27.22 -17.90
N GLU A 379 2.77 -27.29 -19.05
CA GLU A 379 3.07 -28.28 -20.10
C GLU A 379 4.34 -27.94 -20.89
N ASP A 380 4.57 -26.66 -21.20
CA ASP A 380 5.69 -26.18 -22.01
C ASP A 380 6.52 -25.10 -21.31
N SER A 381 6.20 -24.79 -20.05
CA SER A 381 6.90 -23.78 -19.27
C SER A 381 6.80 -22.36 -19.83
N GLN A 382 5.82 -22.09 -20.71
CA GLN A 382 5.60 -20.75 -21.26
C GLN A 382 5.19 -19.76 -20.16
N VAL A 383 5.93 -18.66 -20.07
CA VAL A 383 5.69 -17.59 -19.09
C VAL A 383 4.82 -16.50 -19.71
N LEU A 384 3.67 -16.23 -19.11
CA LEU A 384 2.75 -15.15 -19.48
C LEU A 384 2.82 -13.99 -18.50
N ARG A 385 2.88 -12.76 -19.02
CA ARG A 385 2.94 -11.51 -18.25
C ARG A 385 2.14 -10.41 -18.95
N GLY A 386 1.92 -9.29 -18.25
CA GLY A 386 1.31 -8.10 -18.83
C GLY A 386 -0.03 -8.36 -19.52
N SER A 387 -0.19 -7.89 -20.77
CA SER A 387 -1.43 -8.02 -21.52
C SER A 387 -1.83 -9.48 -21.80
N GLU A 388 -0.87 -10.34 -22.15
CA GLU A 388 -1.12 -11.76 -22.46
C GLU A 388 -1.69 -12.51 -21.26
N LEU A 389 -1.15 -12.26 -20.06
CA LEU A 389 -1.66 -12.87 -18.83
C LEU A 389 -3.07 -12.37 -18.52
N ILE A 390 -3.29 -11.05 -18.59
CA ILE A 390 -4.59 -10.45 -18.31
C ILE A 390 -5.64 -10.98 -19.28
N GLU A 391 -5.34 -11.03 -20.59
CA GLU A 391 -6.23 -11.56 -21.60
C GLU A 391 -6.57 -13.04 -21.37
N THR A 392 -5.56 -13.86 -21.08
CA THR A 392 -5.74 -15.29 -20.81
C THR A 392 -6.62 -15.52 -19.58
N VAL A 393 -6.40 -14.77 -18.50
CA VAL A 393 -7.23 -14.86 -17.28
C VAL A 393 -8.64 -14.34 -17.53
N SER A 394 -8.81 -13.22 -18.23
CA SER A 394 -10.13 -12.66 -18.55
C SER A 394 -10.97 -13.64 -19.38
N ARG A 395 -10.37 -14.26 -20.41
CA ARG A 395 -11.03 -15.31 -21.21
C ARG A 395 -11.38 -16.53 -20.37
N ALA A 396 -10.48 -16.96 -19.49
CA ALA A 396 -10.75 -18.09 -18.60
C ALA A 396 -11.92 -17.81 -17.63
N LEU A 397 -11.99 -16.60 -17.08
CA LEU A 397 -13.08 -16.19 -16.20
C LEU A 397 -14.42 -16.11 -16.94
N SER A 398 -14.42 -15.62 -18.18
CA SER A 398 -15.60 -15.60 -19.05
C SER A 398 -16.06 -17.00 -19.48
N ASN A 399 -15.13 -17.95 -19.63
CA ASN A 399 -15.41 -19.34 -20.05
C ASN A 399 -15.31 -20.33 -18.88
N CYS A 400 -15.54 -19.87 -17.65
CA CYS A 400 -15.39 -20.66 -16.45
C CYS A 400 -16.47 -21.77 -16.36
N ILE A 401 -16.00 -23.00 -16.13
CA ILE A 401 -16.83 -24.19 -15.90
C ILE A 401 -17.14 -24.31 -14.41
N GLY A 402 -16.12 -24.17 -13.57
CA GLY A 402 -16.25 -24.27 -12.13
C GLY A 402 -14.91 -24.22 -11.39
N VAL A 403 -14.95 -24.43 -10.08
CA VAL A 403 -13.77 -24.44 -9.20
C VAL A 403 -13.56 -25.84 -8.63
N LEU A 404 -12.36 -26.39 -8.75
CA LEU A 404 -12.00 -27.69 -8.17
C LEU A 404 -11.87 -27.58 -6.65
N GLY A 405 -12.27 -28.63 -5.93
CA GLY A 405 -12.27 -28.66 -4.47
C GLY A 405 -10.87 -28.75 -3.85
N GLU A 406 -10.14 -29.83 -4.15
CA GLU A 406 -8.81 -30.11 -3.60
C GLU A 406 -7.90 -30.71 -4.68
N GLU A 407 -6.92 -29.93 -5.13
CA GLU A 407 -5.83 -30.39 -6.01
C GLU A 407 -4.49 -30.11 -5.31
N LYS A 408 -3.52 -31.01 -5.48
CA LYS A 408 -2.15 -30.76 -4.99
C LYS A 408 -1.55 -29.59 -5.74
N ALA A 409 -0.82 -28.75 -5.02
CA ALA A 409 -0.02 -27.70 -5.64
C ALA A 409 0.98 -28.33 -6.63
N ILE A 410 1.00 -27.84 -7.86
CA ILE A 410 1.92 -28.34 -8.88
C ILE A 410 3.29 -27.71 -8.63
N GLU A 411 4.33 -28.54 -8.53
CA GLU A 411 5.70 -28.05 -8.36
C GLU A 411 6.18 -27.35 -9.63
N LEU A 412 6.75 -26.16 -9.45
CA LEU A 412 7.31 -25.38 -10.55
C LEU A 412 8.68 -25.94 -10.93
N PRO A 413 8.96 -26.24 -12.22
CA PRO A 413 10.29 -26.66 -12.64
C PRO A 413 11.34 -25.57 -12.38
N LEU A 414 12.52 -25.99 -11.91
CA LEU A 414 13.62 -25.08 -11.55
C LEU A 414 14.11 -24.22 -12.73
N THR A 415 14.04 -24.74 -13.95
CA THR A 415 14.40 -24.02 -15.18
C THR A 415 13.50 -22.80 -15.39
N CYS A 416 12.19 -22.97 -15.25
CA CYS A 416 11.21 -21.89 -15.39
C CYS A 416 11.42 -20.82 -14.32
N GLN A 417 11.72 -21.26 -13.10
CA GLN A 417 12.05 -20.35 -12.01
C GLN A 417 13.26 -19.50 -12.37
N ALA A 418 14.34 -20.09 -12.90
CA ALA A 418 15.53 -19.36 -13.32
C ALA A 418 15.24 -18.34 -14.44
N ASP A 419 14.42 -18.71 -15.43
CA ASP A 419 14.05 -17.82 -16.55
C ASP A 419 13.26 -16.60 -16.08
N ILE A 420 12.28 -16.80 -15.19
CA ILE A 420 11.50 -15.72 -14.60
C ILE A 420 12.40 -14.78 -13.78
N LEU A 421 13.27 -15.34 -12.94
CA LEU A 421 14.21 -14.56 -12.14
C LEU A 421 15.12 -13.70 -13.03
N SER A 422 15.64 -14.28 -14.12
CA SER A 422 16.50 -13.60 -15.09
C SER A 422 15.76 -12.46 -15.81
N CYS A 423 14.57 -12.75 -16.36
CA CYS A 423 13.75 -11.78 -17.07
C CYS A 423 13.37 -10.58 -16.19
N LEU A 424 12.89 -10.84 -14.97
CA LEU A 424 12.49 -9.78 -14.04
C LEU A 424 13.66 -8.91 -13.59
N LYS A 425 14.82 -9.54 -13.36
CA LYS A 425 16.04 -8.82 -13.03
C LYS A 425 16.48 -7.91 -14.18
N GLN A 426 16.44 -8.40 -15.42
CA GLN A 426 16.76 -7.59 -16.60
C GLN A 426 15.80 -6.41 -16.77
N ASN A 427 14.49 -6.63 -16.62
CA ASN A 427 13.49 -5.57 -16.73
C ASN A 427 13.71 -4.45 -15.72
N ILE A 428 14.06 -4.77 -14.47
CA ILE A 428 14.34 -3.75 -13.46
C ILE A 428 15.64 -3.01 -13.74
N ILE A 429 16.68 -3.70 -14.23
CA ILE A 429 17.90 -3.03 -14.68
C ILE A 429 17.58 -2.04 -15.81
N SER A 430 16.74 -2.43 -16.77
CA SER A 430 16.27 -1.55 -17.86
C SER A 430 15.50 -0.34 -17.33
N LEU A 431 14.57 -0.54 -16.39
CA LEU A 431 13.81 0.54 -15.74
C LEU A 431 14.69 1.49 -14.92
N GLN A 432 15.77 0.98 -14.33
CA GLN A 432 16.72 1.79 -13.55
C GLN A 432 17.73 2.53 -14.43
N SER A 433 17.95 2.10 -15.67
CA SER A 433 18.99 2.66 -16.53
C SER A 433 18.86 4.18 -16.76
N PRO A 434 17.66 4.75 -17.02
CA PRO A 434 17.51 6.20 -17.14
C PRO A 434 17.84 6.95 -15.85
N LEU A 435 17.42 6.41 -14.70
CA LEU A 435 17.73 6.98 -13.40
C LEU A 435 19.23 6.94 -13.12
N LYS A 436 19.89 5.81 -13.43
CA LYS A 436 21.34 5.65 -13.30
C LYS A 436 22.09 6.67 -14.16
N ASN A 437 21.68 6.85 -15.42
CA ASN A 437 22.26 7.85 -16.31
C ASN A 437 22.07 9.28 -15.78
N TYR A 438 20.89 9.58 -15.23
CA TYR A 438 20.62 10.85 -14.58
C TYR A 438 21.52 11.07 -13.35
N MET A 439 21.71 10.05 -12.52
CA MET A 439 22.59 10.09 -11.35
C MET A 439 24.05 10.34 -11.73
N MET A 440 24.57 9.60 -12.70
CA MET A 440 25.94 9.79 -13.20
C MET A 440 26.13 11.21 -13.76
N ARG A 441 25.10 11.78 -14.41
CA ARG A 441 25.13 13.18 -14.85
C ARG A 441 25.18 14.15 -13.67
N LEU A 442 24.39 13.96 -12.62
CA LEU A 442 24.46 14.81 -11.43
C LEU A 442 25.80 14.71 -10.71
N GLU A 443 26.37 13.51 -10.61
CA GLU A 443 27.73 13.28 -10.07
C GLU A 443 28.76 14.03 -10.89
N SER A 444 28.71 13.96 -12.22
CA SER A 444 29.62 14.71 -13.10
C SER A 444 29.51 16.23 -12.94
N MET A 445 28.37 16.72 -12.46
CA MET A 445 28.10 18.14 -12.19
C MET A 445 28.39 18.54 -10.74
N GLY A 446 28.80 17.61 -9.87
CA GLY A 446 29.00 17.85 -8.44
C GLY A 446 27.70 18.15 -7.68
N TRP A 447 26.53 17.78 -8.23
CA TRP A 447 25.21 18.04 -7.62
C TRP A 447 24.65 16.84 -6.87
N ARG A 448 25.44 15.78 -6.74
CA ARG A 448 25.10 14.56 -6.03
C ARG A 448 26.32 14.07 -5.26
N ASP A 449 26.07 13.64 -4.03
CA ASP A 449 27.01 12.86 -3.22
C ASP A 449 27.11 11.42 -3.75
N SER A 450 28.31 11.03 -4.15
CA SER A 450 28.61 9.69 -4.67
C SER A 450 28.56 8.60 -3.60
N GLU A 451 28.64 8.94 -2.31
CA GLU A 451 28.60 7.96 -1.22
C GLU A 451 27.17 7.49 -0.89
N ILE A 452 26.14 8.21 -1.36
CA ILE A 452 24.75 7.80 -1.19
C ILE A 452 24.36 6.80 -2.29
N GLU A 453 24.54 5.51 -2.01
CA GLU A 453 24.05 4.44 -2.87
C GLU A 453 22.51 4.37 -2.81
N TRP A 454 21.85 4.66 -3.93
CA TRP A 454 20.42 4.37 -4.12
C TRP A 454 20.31 3.11 -4.98
N LEU A 455 19.77 2.03 -4.42
CA LEU A 455 19.50 0.75 -5.09
C LEU A 455 20.65 0.19 -5.96
N ASN A 456 21.52 -0.63 -5.36
CA ASN A 456 22.54 -1.36 -6.11
C ASN A 456 21.90 -2.53 -6.90
N PRO A 457 22.04 -2.60 -8.24
CA PRO A 457 21.48 -3.68 -9.06
C PRO A 457 21.97 -5.08 -8.66
N SER A 458 23.16 -5.15 -8.07
CA SER A 458 23.76 -6.40 -7.56
C SER A 458 23.01 -6.94 -6.34
N ASN A 459 22.30 -6.06 -5.60
CA ASN A 459 21.55 -6.39 -4.40
C ASN A 459 20.07 -6.67 -4.68
N ILE A 460 19.65 -6.69 -5.95
CA ILE A 460 18.29 -7.01 -6.35
C ILE A 460 18.08 -8.52 -6.26
N LYS A 461 17.09 -8.94 -5.48
CA LYS A 461 16.63 -10.32 -5.37
C LYS A 461 15.21 -10.43 -5.88
N VAL A 462 14.95 -11.48 -6.65
CA VAL A 462 13.60 -11.80 -7.12
C VAL A 462 13.16 -13.08 -6.42
N GLU A 463 11.93 -13.10 -5.93
CA GLU A 463 11.31 -14.22 -5.22
C GLU A 463 9.92 -14.49 -5.81
N LEU A 464 9.50 -15.76 -5.84
CA LEU A 464 8.13 -16.13 -6.19
C LEU A 464 7.36 -16.44 -4.90
N SER A 465 6.15 -15.92 -4.78
CA SER A 465 5.24 -16.30 -3.70
C SER A 465 4.73 -17.73 -3.87
N LYS A 466 3.91 -18.19 -2.92
CA LYS A 466 2.98 -19.30 -3.20
C LYS A 466 2.07 -18.93 -4.38
N PRO A 467 1.62 -19.90 -5.19
CA PRO A 467 0.65 -19.67 -6.26
C PRO A 467 -0.57 -18.90 -5.75
N LEU A 468 -0.94 -17.83 -6.46
CA LEU A 468 -2.17 -17.09 -6.24
C LEU A 468 -3.40 -17.92 -6.64
N GLY A 469 -3.25 -18.82 -7.61
CA GLY A 469 -4.30 -19.73 -8.09
C GLY A 469 -3.85 -20.47 -9.34
N TYR A 470 -4.71 -21.36 -9.83
CA TYR A 470 -4.49 -22.18 -11.02
C TYR A 470 -5.70 -22.09 -11.94
N ILE A 471 -5.47 -22.26 -13.24
CA ILE A 471 -6.51 -22.37 -14.27
C ILE A 471 -6.22 -23.61 -15.13
N ARG A 472 -7.12 -24.60 -15.12
CA ARG A 472 -7.11 -25.74 -16.03
C ARG A 472 -7.93 -25.41 -17.27
N PHE A 473 -7.27 -25.39 -18.42
CA PHE A 473 -7.93 -25.24 -19.71
C PHE A 473 -8.32 -26.60 -20.30
N VAL A 474 -9.57 -26.70 -20.70
CA VAL A 474 -10.14 -27.86 -21.41
C VAL A 474 -10.70 -27.42 -22.77
N LYS A 475 -10.77 -28.31 -23.75
CA LYS A 475 -11.29 -27.96 -25.08
C LYS A 475 -12.79 -27.73 -25.06
N HIS A 476 -13.24 -26.74 -25.82
CA HIS A 476 -14.65 -26.48 -26.05
C HIS A 476 -15.28 -27.63 -26.84
N SER A 477 -16.42 -28.14 -26.37
CA SER A 477 -17.22 -29.13 -27.10
C SER A 477 -17.96 -28.45 -28.25
N THR A 478 -17.87 -28.95 -29.48
CA THR A 478 -18.87 -28.63 -30.52
C THR A 478 -20.07 -29.56 -30.35
N PRO A 479 -21.32 -29.12 -30.60
CA PRO A 479 -22.53 -29.94 -30.45
C PRO A 479 -22.66 -31.15 -31.42
N GLU A 480 -21.59 -31.59 -32.10
CA GLU A 480 -21.65 -32.54 -33.22
C GLU A 480 -21.43 -34.02 -32.85
N THR A 481 -21.38 -34.36 -31.59
CA THR A 481 -21.12 -35.72 -31.06
C THR A 481 -22.38 -36.40 -30.54
N LEU A 482 -23.51 -36.24 -31.22
CA LEU A 482 -24.72 -37.01 -30.94
C LEU A 482 -25.06 -37.96 -32.10
N ASN A 483 -24.22 -38.99 -32.25
CA ASN A 483 -24.62 -40.29 -32.79
C ASN A 483 -23.68 -41.41 -32.32
N ILE A 484 -23.35 -41.40 -31.02
CA ILE A 484 -22.67 -42.53 -30.37
C ILE A 484 -23.75 -43.50 -29.89
N SER A 485 -23.63 -44.79 -30.23
CA SER A 485 -24.61 -45.81 -29.82
C SER A 485 -24.69 -45.91 -28.30
N GLN A 486 -25.89 -46.15 -27.74
CA GLN A 486 -26.11 -46.27 -26.29
C GLN A 486 -25.12 -47.22 -25.61
N LYS A 487 -24.79 -48.34 -26.28
CA LYS A 487 -23.81 -49.32 -25.79
C LYS A 487 -22.42 -48.74 -25.49
N ILE A 488 -21.96 -47.78 -26.29
CA ILE A 488 -20.66 -47.12 -26.09
C ILE A 488 -20.75 -46.13 -24.93
N LYS A 489 -21.91 -45.49 -24.71
CA LYS A 489 -22.11 -44.61 -23.55
C LYS A 489 -22.06 -45.40 -22.26
N ASP A 490 -22.77 -46.52 -22.21
CA ASP A 490 -22.79 -47.40 -21.03
C ASP A 490 -21.37 -47.94 -20.74
N GLU A 491 -20.62 -48.38 -21.77
CA GLU A 491 -19.22 -48.83 -21.62
C GLU A 491 -18.28 -47.71 -21.12
N VAL A 492 -18.50 -46.48 -21.55
CA VAL A 492 -17.73 -45.30 -21.11
C VAL A 492 -18.05 -44.93 -19.67
N GLU A 493 -19.31 -45.00 -19.25
CA GLU A 493 -19.72 -44.75 -17.87
C GLU A 493 -19.15 -45.81 -16.92
N ASP A 494 -19.25 -47.10 -17.27
CA ASP A 494 -18.69 -48.20 -16.48
C ASP A 494 -17.17 -48.03 -16.30
N LYS A 495 -16.46 -47.72 -17.39
CA LYS A 495 -15.01 -47.52 -17.35
C LYS A 495 -14.64 -46.27 -16.52
N ALA A 496 -15.41 -45.19 -16.62
CA ALA A 496 -15.21 -44.00 -15.81
C ALA A 496 -15.36 -44.30 -14.31
N VAL A 497 -16.38 -45.06 -13.92
CA VAL A 497 -16.61 -45.49 -12.53
C VAL A 497 -15.42 -46.30 -12.00
N GLN A 498 -14.90 -47.25 -12.79
CA GLN A 498 -13.71 -48.03 -12.39
C GLN A 498 -12.48 -47.16 -12.19
N ILE A 499 -12.23 -46.21 -13.12
CA ILE A 499 -11.12 -45.25 -13.02
C ILE A 499 -11.22 -44.44 -11.71
N VAL A 500 -12.42 -44.02 -11.31
CA VAL A 500 -12.63 -43.26 -10.07
C VAL A 500 -12.39 -44.12 -8.82
N LEU A 501 -12.83 -45.38 -8.82
CA LEU A 501 -12.58 -46.32 -7.72
C LEU A 501 -11.08 -46.56 -7.50
N GLU A 502 -10.35 -46.83 -8.58
CA GLU A 502 -8.89 -46.98 -8.55
C GLU A 502 -8.23 -45.70 -8.02
N LYS A 503 -8.67 -44.54 -8.51
CA LYS A 503 -8.07 -43.26 -8.13
C LYS A 503 -8.24 -42.93 -6.65
N GLU A 504 -9.44 -43.09 -6.10
CA GLU A 504 -9.71 -42.85 -4.68
C GLU A 504 -8.93 -43.85 -3.79
N SER A 505 -8.76 -45.08 -4.27
CA SER A 505 -7.99 -46.12 -3.57
C SER A 505 -6.48 -45.80 -3.55
N GLU A 506 -5.92 -45.31 -4.65
CA GLU A 506 -4.54 -44.80 -4.71
C GLU A 506 -4.29 -43.64 -3.74
N GLU A 507 -5.30 -42.80 -3.51
CA GLU A 507 -5.26 -41.70 -2.55
C GLU A 507 -5.46 -42.17 -1.08
N GLY A 508 -5.51 -43.48 -0.84
CA GLY A 508 -5.59 -44.09 0.48
C GLY A 508 -6.99 -44.07 1.09
N ARG A 509 -8.04 -43.90 0.26
CA ARG A 509 -9.44 -43.93 0.69
C ARG A 509 -10.04 -45.30 0.41
N ILE A 510 -11.06 -45.68 1.17
CA ILE A 510 -11.86 -46.88 0.88
C ILE A 510 -13.05 -46.42 0.03
N ALA A 511 -13.03 -46.76 -1.26
CA ALA A 511 -14.08 -46.45 -2.21
C ALA A 511 -14.90 -47.71 -2.57
N VAL A 512 -16.22 -47.63 -2.48
CA VAL A 512 -17.14 -48.73 -2.80
C VAL A 512 -18.32 -48.24 -3.62
N LEU A 513 -18.81 -49.08 -4.52
CA LEU A 513 -20.07 -48.83 -5.25
C LEU A 513 -21.26 -48.92 -4.30
N VAL A 514 -22.23 -48.05 -4.49
CA VAL A 514 -23.49 -48.07 -3.73
C VAL A 514 -24.68 -48.42 -4.64
N PRO A 515 -25.79 -48.91 -4.08
CA PRO A 515 -26.99 -49.20 -4.86
C PRO A 515 -27.60 -47.92 -5.46
N GLU A 516 -28.23 -48.01 -6.64
CA GLU A 516 -28.90 -46.88 -7.33
C GLU A 516 -29.92 -46.13 -6.45
N SER A 517 -30.53 -46.81 -5.47
CA SER A 517 -31.47 -46.20 -4.51
C SER A 517 -30.85 -45.11 -3.64
N GLU A 518 -29.52 -45.06 -3.55
CA GLU A 518 -28.79 -44.06 -2.80
C GLU A 518 -28.61 -42.75 -3.59
N HIS A 519 -28.83 -42.76 -4.91
CA HIS A 519 -28.74 -41.60 -5.81
C HIS A 519 -27.34 -40.97 -5.93
N TYR A 520 -26.29 -41.80 -5.84
CA TYR A 520 -24.90 -41.51 -6.22
C TYR A 520 -24.18 -42.82 -6.54
N ASP A 521 -23.03 -42.78 -7.24
CA ASP A 521 -22.33 -44.01 -7.67
C ASP A 521 -21.39 -44.61 -6.60
N ILE A 522 -20.55 -43.78 -5.99
CA ILE A 522 -19.43 -44.22 -5.16
C ILE A 522 -19.45 -43.56 -3.79
N LYS A 523 -19.32 -44.37 -2.73
CA LYS A 523 -19.01 -43.89 -1.38
C LYS A 523 -17.52 -44.06 -1.10
N SER A 524 -16.83 -42.95 -0.88
CA SER A 524 -15.40 -42.94 -0.57
C SER A 524 -15.11 -42.37 0.82
N VAL A 525 -14.48 -43.17 1.68
CA VAL A 525 -14.19 -42.83 3.08
C VAL A 525 -12.70 -42.73 3.33
N ASN A 526 -12.25 -41.61 3.88
CA ASN A 526 -10.90 -41.48 4.40
C ASN A 526 -10.84 -42.06 5.82
N ILE A 527 -10.05 -43.13 6.01
CA ILE A 527 -9.95 -43.83 7.29
C ILE A 527 -9.29 -42.96 8.37
N VAL A 528 -8.41 -42.03 7.97
CA VAL A 528 -7.64 -41.18 8.89
C VAL A 528 -8.47 -39.98 9.35
N SER A 529 -9.12 -39.26 8.41
CA SER A 529 -9.89 -38.05 8.74
C SER A 529 -11.35 -38.32 9.08
N GLY A 530 -11.89 -39.49 8.72
CA GLY A 530 -13.31 -39.80 8.81
C GLY A 530 -14.18 -39.09 7.77
N GLU A 531 -13.57 -38.34 6.84
CA GLU A 531 -14.27 -37.63 5.78
C GLU A 531 -14.94 -38.62 4.83
N VAL A 532 -16.21 -38.36 4.50
CA VAL A 532 -17.00 -39.16 3.55
C VAL A 532 -17.30 -38.32 2.32
N ARG A 533 -16.95 -38.87 1.15
CA ARG A 533 -17.33 -38.35 -0.17
C ARG A 533 -18.43 -39.23 -0.75
N LYS A 534 -19.55 -38.61 -1.14
CA LYS A 534 -20.59 -39.20 -1.98
C LYS A 534 -20.32 -38.72 -3.39
N ILE A 535 -19.86 -39.61 -4.25
CA ILE A 535 -19.32 -39.27 -5.57
C ILE A 535 -20.28 -39.76 -6.64
N GLU A 536 -20.70 -38.83 -7.49
CA GLU A 536 -21.38 -39.10 -8.76
C GLU A 536 -20.37 -39.02 -9.90
N VAL A 537 -20.39 -39.97 -10.83
CA VAL A 537 -19.43 -40.09 -11.93
C VAL A 537 -20.11 -39.84 -13.27
N LYS A 538 -19.50 -39.01 -14.12
CA LYS A 538 -19.93 -38.82 -15.51
C LYS A 538 -18.76 -39.06 -16.46
N GLY A 539 -18.91 -40.05 -17.33
CA GLY A 539 -17.91 -40.47 -18.31
C GLY A 539 -18.16 -39.89 -19.69
N HIS A 540 -17.11 -39.38 -20.33
CA HIS A 540 -17.13 -38.90 -21.72
C HIS A 540 -16.08 -39.60 -22.58
N ALA A 541 -16.49 -40.05 -23.76
CA ALA A 541 -15.59 -40.73 -24.70
C ALA A 541 -14.51 -39.78 -25.26
N GLY A 542 -14.89 -38.52 -25.50
CA GLY A 542 -14.03 -37.46 -26.01
C GLY A 542 -13.63 -36.44 -24.94
N SER A 543 -13.14 -35.27 -25.37
CA SER A 543 -12.65 -34.20 -24.50
C SER A 543 -13.76 -33.34 -23.89
N GLU A 544 -14.99 -33.84 -23.85
CA GLU A 544 -16.17 -33.10 -23.42
C GLU A 544 -16.23 -33.03 -21.89
N VAL A 545 -16.62 -31.87 -21.37
CA VAL A 545 -16.69 -31.63 -19.92
C VAL A 545 -18.05 -31.05 -19.55
N TYR A 546 -19.02 -31.94 -19.30
CA TYR A 546 -20.33 -31.59 -18.75
C TYR A 546 -20.82 -32.69 -17.80
N GLY A 547 -21.77 -32.38 -16.92
CA GLY A 547 -22.40 -33.37 -16.04
C GLY A 547 -23.92 -33.31 -16.16
N GLU A 548 -24.60 -34.46 -16.27
CA GLU A 548 -26.05 -34.53 -16.19
C GLU A 548 -26.45 -35.23 -14.89
N LEU A 549 -27.22 -34.56 -14.03
CA LEU A 549 -27.80 -35.14 -12.81
C LEU A 549 -29.31 -35.35 -12.96
N THR A 550 -29.82 -36.43 -12.38
CA THR A 550 -31.26 -36.66 -12.23
C THR A 550 -31.85 -35.83 -11.08
N ASP A 551 -33.19 -35.68 -11.04
CA ASP A 551 -33.89 -35.00 -9.94
C ASP A 551 -33.51 -35.52 -8.54
N PRO A 552 -33.43 -36.85 -8.29
CA PRO A 552 -32.96 -37.38 -7.03
C PRO A 552 -31.49 -37.05 -6.70
N GLU A 553 -30.58 -37.16 -7.67
CA GLU A 553 -29.15 -36.83 -7.50
C GLU A 553 -28.97 -35.35 -7.15
N MET A 554 -29.69 -34.45 -7.84
CA MET A 554 -29.63 -33.02 -7.57
C MET A 554 -30.11 -32.69 -6.15
N LYS A 555 -31.23 -33.28 -5.71
CA LYS A 555 -31.72 -33.12 -4.33
C LYS A 555 -30.72 -33.65 -3.30
N LEU A 556 -30.02 -34.73 -3.62
CA LEU A 556 -28.96 -35.25 -2.76
C LEU A 556 -27.77 -34.27 -2.71
N ALA A 557 -27.35 -33.73 -3.86
CA ALA A 557 -26.28 -32.73 -3.93
C ALA A 557 -26.61 -31.47 -3.11
N GLU A 558 -27.84 -30.95 -3.20
CA GLU A 558 -28.32 -29.80 -2.40
C GLU A 558 -28.33 -30.08 -0.90
N LYS A 559 -28.65 -31.32 -0.51
CA LYS A 559 -28.72 -31.77 0.89
C LYS A 559 -27.34 -31.99 1.49
N GLU A 560 -26.45 -32.65 0.76
CA GLU A 560 -25.16 -33.14 1.26
C GLU A 560 -24.01 -32.14 1.06
N ARG A 561 -24.17 -31.18 0.12
CA ARG A 561 -23.27 -30.03 -0.12
C ARG A 561 -21.80 -30.44 -0.19
N ASP A 562 -21.02 -30.11 0.85
CA ASP A 562 -19.58 -30.33 0.93
C ASP A 562 -19.16 -31.81 0.94
N ASN A 563 -20.11 -32.72 1.23
CA ASN A 563 -19.90 -34.17 1.16
C ASN A 563 -20.26 -34.75 -0.21
N PHE A 564 -20.93 -33.99 -1.08
CA PHE A 564 -21.29 -34.42 -2.43
C PHE A 564 -20.25 -33.94 -3.44
N TRP A 565 -19.85 -34.85 -4.32
CA TRP A 565 -18.82 -34.60 -5.33
C TRP A 565 -19.30 -35.08 -6.69
N LEU A 566 -19.00 -34.30 -7.73
CA LEU A 566 -19.20 -34.69 -9.12
C LEU A 566 -17.83 -34.90 -9.77
N TYR A 567 -17.60 -36.12 -10.26
CA TYR A 567 -16.37 -36.52 -10.94
C TYR A 567 -16.67 -36.64 -12.43
N ILE A 568 -16.07 -35.77 -13.24
CA ILE A 568 -16.18 -35.83 -14.69
C ILE A 568 -14.91 -36.49 -15.24
N VAL A 569 -15.05 -37.66 -15.83
CA VAL A 569 -13.96 -38.41 -16.48
C VAL A 569 -14.13 -38.25 -17.98
N TYR A 570 -13.09 -37.76 -18.66
CA TYR A 570 -13.14 -37.50 -20.09
C TYR A 570 -11.92 -38.10 -20.79
N ASP A 571 -12.00 -38.23 -22.11
CA ASP A 571 -11.06 -39.02 -22.90
C ASP A 571 -10.94 -40.48 -22.40
N VAL A 572 -12.04 -41.06 -21.91
CA VAL A 572 -12.10 -42.38 -21.24
C VAL A 572 -11.57 -43.52 -22.13
N LEU A 573 -11.68 -43.38 -23.45
CA LEU A 573 -11.24 -44.38 -24.42
C LEU A 573 -9.76 -44.21 -24.84
N LYS A 574 -9.07 -43.15 -24.41
CA LYS A 574 -7.64 -42.94 -24.68
C LYS A 574 -6.76 -43.62 -23.63
N GLU A 575 -5.45 -43.70 -23.89
CA GLU A 575 -4.46 -44.32 -22.99
C GLU A 575 -4.37 -43.62 -21.63
N ASN A 576 -4.59 -42.29 -21.59
CA ASN A 576 -4.54 -41.48 -20.37
C ASN A 576 -5.87 -40.72 -20.17
N PRO A 577 -6.88 -41.34 -19.51
CA PRO A 577 -8.11 -40.66 -19.16
C PRO A 577 -7.86 -39.55 -18.14
N LYS A 578 -8.64 -38.47 -18.22
CA LYS A 578 -8.49 -37.28 -17.37
C LYS A 578 -9.70 -37.16 -16.45
N ILE A 579 -9.49 -36.68 -15.21
CA ILE A 579 -10.52 -36.58 -14.18
C ILE A 579 -10.60 -35.14 -13.65
N LEU A 580 -11.81 -34.61 -13.55
CA LEU A 580 -12.12 -33.34 -12.86
C LEU A 580 -13.03 -33.61 -11.67
N ARG A 581 -12.74 -32.98 -10.54
CA ARG A 581 -13.40 -33.24 -9.25
C ARG A 581 -14.01 -31.96 -8.70
N PHE A 582 -15.33 -31.86 -8.76
CA PHE A 582 -16.08 -30.72 -8.27
C PHE A 582 -16.71 -31.07 -6.92
N ARG A 583 -16.29 -30.36 -5.87
CA ARG A 583 -16.88 -30.45 -4.53
C ARG A 583 -18.07 -29.49 -4.48
N ASN A 584 -19.21 -29.95 -3.94
CA ASN A 584 -20.43 -29.14 -3.89
C ASN A 584 -20.75 -28.50 -5.26
N PRO A 585 -21.00 -29.30 -6.31
CA PRO A 585 -21.19 -28.82 -7.68
C PRO A 585 -22.34 -27.81 -7.82
N VAL A 586 -23.30 -27.80 -6.88
CA VAL A 586 -24.41 -26.83 -6.84
C VAL A 586 -23.90 -25.39 -6.65
N GLU A 587 -22.85 -25.20 -5.85
CA GLU A 587 -22.25 -23.89 -5.59
C GLU A 587 -21.01 -23.62 -6.46
N THR A 588 -20.30 -24.67 -6.89
CA THR A 588 -19.01 -24.54 -7.60
C THR A 588 -19.09 -24.64 -9.12
N MET A 589 -20.24 -25.03 -9.68
CA MET A 589 -20.49 -25.12 -11.13
C MET A 589 -21.78 -24.38 -11.52
N ASN A 590 -21.95 -24.08 -12.82
CA ASN A 590 -23.21 -23.54 -13.36
C ASN A 590 -24.12 -24.66 -13.87
N TRP A 591 -25.43 -24.49 -13.71
CA TRP A 591 -26.43 -25.49 -14.11
C TRP A 591 -27.74 -24.85 -14.56
N LYS A 592 -28.51 -25.56 -15.42
CA LYS A 592 -29.94 -25.28 -15.65
C LYS A 592 -30.73 -26.58 -15.81
N VAL A 593 -32.05 -26.47 -15.70
CA VAL A 593 -33.00 -27.60 -15.77
C VAL A 593 -33.43 -27.84 -17.22
N PHE A 594 -33.41 -29.10 -17.65
CA PHE A 594 -33.96 -29.54 -18.93
C PHE A 594 -35.04 -30.62 -18.70
N GLU A 595 -36.17 -30.52 -19.42
CA GLU A 595 -37.24 -31.52 -19.37
C GLU A 595 -37.16 -32.46 -20.58
N ARG A 596 -36.95 -33.77 -20.34
CA ARG A 596 -36.99 -34.80 -21.39
C ARG A 596 -37.50 -36.13 -20.85
N VAL A 597 -38.81 -36.39 -20.95
CA VAL A 597 -39.53 -37.58 -20.41
C VAL A 597 -39.43 -37.72 -18.86
N GLU A 598 -38.29 -37.39 -18.26
CA GLU A 598 -38.01 -37.09 -16.85
C GLU A 598 -37.21 -35.76 -16.75
N ARG A 599 -37.20 -35.11 -15.58
CA ARG A 599 -36.42 -33.89 -15.35
C ARG A 599 -34.94 -34.22 -15.11
N ARG A 600 -34.06 -33.50 -15.81
CA ARG A 600 -32.60 -33.61 -15.69
C ARG A 600 -31.97 -32.24 -15.53
N TYR A 601 -30.91 -32.17 -14.74
CA TYR A 601 -30.10 -30.98 -14.54
C TYR A 601 -28.79 -31.15 -15.32
N ILE A 602 -28.52 -30.28 -16.27
CA ILE A 602 -27.24 -30.30 -16.99
C ILE A 602 -26.35 -29.23 -16.33
N PHE A 603 -25.06 -29.54 -16.18
CA PHE A 603 -24.01 -28.64 -15.70
C PHE A 603 -23.09 -28.28 -16.87
N TRP A 604 -22.85 -26.99 -17.09
CA TRP A 604 -22.10 -26.47 -18.25
C TRP A 604 -21.48 -25.09 -17.92
N PRO A 605 -20.73 -24.42 -18.83
CA PRO A 605 -20.07 -23.16 -18.48
C PRO A 605 -21.09 -22.06 -18.15
N LYS A 606 -20.66 -21.08 -17.36
CA LYS A 606 -21.46 -19.88 -17.10
C LYS A 606 -21.61 -19.14 -18.42
N GLU A 607 -22.79 -19.18 -19.04
CA GLU A 607 -23.10 -18.25 -20.11
C GLU A 607 -23.41 -16.90 -19.49
N LEU A 608 -22.65 -15.88 -19.90
CA LEU A 608 -23.06 -14.47 -19.74
C LEU A 608 -24.50 -14.34 -20.27
N PRO A 609 -25.43 -13.62 -19.62
CA PRO A 609 -26.68 -13.26 -20.24
C PRO A 609 -26.35 -12.57 -21.55
N GLN A 610 -26.74 -13.17 -22.68
CA GLN A 610 -26.69 -12.47 -23.95
C GLN A 610 -27.50 -11.19 -23.80
N THR A 611 -26.84 -10.04 -23.93
CA THR A 611 -27.55 -8.79 -24.15
C THR A 611 -28.39 -8.97 -25.40
N ASN A 612 -29.71 -8.98 -25.25
CA ASN A 612 -30.63 -8.93 -26.37
C ASN A 612 -30.27 -7.71 -27.22
N HIS A 613 -29.57 -7.95 -28.33
CA HIS A 613 -29.60 -7.07 -29.48
C HIS A 613 -30.99 -7.20 -30.08
N THR A 614 -31.93 -6.40 -29.59
CA THR A 614 -33.10 -6.04 -30.39
C THR A 614 -32.70 -4.85 -31.25
N VAL A 615 -32.87 -5.04 -32.56
CA VAL A 615 -32.66 -4.11 -33.69
C VAL A 615 -33.13 -2.69 -33.40
#